data_AF-A0A7V6XLF6-F1
#
_entry.id   AF-A0A7V6XLF6-F1
#
_cell.length_a   1.000
_cell.length_b   1.000
_cell.length_c   1.000
_cell.angle_alpha   90.00
_cell.angle_beta   90.00
_cell.angle_gamma   90.00
#
_symmetry.space_group_name_H-M   'P 1'
#
loop_
_entity.id
_entity.type
_entity.pdbx_description
1 polymer ?
#
loop_
_entity_poly.entity_id
_entity_poly.type
_entity_poly.pdbx_seq_one_letter_code
_entity_poly.pdbx_strand_id
1 'polypeptide(L)'
;MLKPELLAPAGNLEKLKTAILYGADAVYIGGTKYGLRAFADNFSWDEMGEAINFAQKHNAKIYTTVNIFFHNEDLKGLATYIKRLNNMGVNGIIVSDPGVIMLAKEVTPSLEVHLSTQANTTNWVSALYWYKQGIKRIILARELSLTEIKEIREKSPSDLKIEVFVHGAMCISYSGRCLISNYMSFRDANRGECTQPCRWKYYLTEEKRPGEYLPVFENDKGTYIFNSKDLCTIHKLPELIKAGVNSFKIEGRMKSVHYVASVVSAYRKAIDQYFEDPDNYKFNPKLLDNIKKASHREFTTGFYFGKPGKDEQTYESSGYIREYDFVGLVKEYKEEKKVAIIEQRNHFKKGDEVEFFSPNGKSFDQQIIKMWDESGEEIHEAPHPQQMIALKTEHSVKPFTIMRRKNR
;
A
#
# COMPACT_ATOMS: atom_id res chain seq x y z
N MET A 1 22.40 -12.32 6.20
CA MET A 1 21.52 -11.57 5.27
C MET A 1 20.84 -10.44 6.05
N LEU A 2 20.70 -9.24 5.46
CA LEU A 2 19.98 -8.13 6.10
C LEU A 2 18.47 -8.34 5.93
N LYS A 3 17.72 -8.26 7.03
CA LYS A 3 16.25 -8.36 7.02
C LYS A 3 15.68 -7.10 6.35
N PRO A 4 14.90 -7.23 5.26
CA PRO A 4 14.37 -6.07 4.56
C PRO A 4 13.32 -5.35 5.42
N GLU A 5 13.31 -4.02 5.32
CA GLU A 5 12.28 -3.17 5.93
C GLU A 5 10.93 -3.40 5.24
N LEU A 6 9.87 -3.66 6.00
CA LEU A 6 8.51 -3.69 5.48
C LEU A 6 7.89 -2.29 5.52
N LEU A 7 7.83 -1.63 4.36
CA LEU A 7 7.30 -0.28 4.21
C LEU A 7 5.83 -0.32 3.77
N ALA A 8 4.93 0.10 4.66
CA ALA A 8 3.49 0.09 4.42
C ALA A 8 2.91 1.48 4.06
N PRO A 9 1.83 1.54 3.28
CA PRO A 9 1.14 2.79 2.98
C PRO A 9 0.23 3.21 4.12
N ALA A 10 0.17 4.51 4.40
CA ALA A 10 -0.87 5.06 5.29
C ALA A 10 -1.50 6.32 4.72
N GLY A 11 -2.80 6.27 4.44
CA GLY A 11 -3.58 7.40 3.94
C GLY A 11 -4.10 8.33 5.04
N ASN A 12 -4.21 7.84 6.27
CA ASN A 12 -4.67 8.55 7.46
C ASN A 12 -4.08 7.90 8.72
N LEU A 13 -4.32 8.50 9.89
CA LEU A 13 -3.78 8.06 11.16
C LEU A 13 -4.25 6.64 11.58
N GLU A 14 -5.50 6.27 11.28
CA GLU A 14 -6.01 4.93 11.58
C GLU A 14 -5.26 3.84 10.78
N LYS A 15 -5.06 4.08 9.49
CA LYS A 15 -4.27 3.19 8.61
C LYS A 15 -2.82 3.12 9.05
N LEU A 16 -2.23 4.22 9.52
CA LEU A 16 -0.87 4.25 10.07
C LEU A 16 -0.72 3.38 11.31
N LYS A 17 -1.59 3.60 12.31
CA LYS A 17 -1.59 2.82 13.55
C LYS A 17 -1.79 1.33 13.24
N THR A 18 -2.72 1.02 12.33
CA THR A 18 -2.94 -0.35 11.85
C THR A 18 -1.70 -0.94 11.20
N ALA A 19 -1.07 -0.25 10.24
CA ALA A 19 0.12 -0.76 9.56
C ALA A 19 1.23 -1.12 10.56
N ILE A 20 1.52 -0.23 11.50
CA ILE A 20 2.56 -0.43 12.52
C ILE A 20 2.19 -1.60 13.45
N LEU A 21 0.97 -1.62 13.98
CA LEU A 21 0.53 -2.67 14.91
C LEU A 21 0.48 -4.07 14.28
N TYR A 22 0.25 -4.16 12.96
CA TYR A 22 0.28 -5.41 12.21
C TYR A 22 1.67 -5.78 11.66
N GLY A 23 2.70 -4.97 11.94
CA GLY A 23 4.10 -5.33 11.76
C GLY A 23 4.89 -4.54 10.73
N ALA A 24 4.42 -3.40 10.24
CA ALA A 24 5.24 -2.55 9.37
C ALA A 24 6.44 -1.96 10.13
N ASP A 25 7.64 -2.09 9.56
CA ASP A 25 8.86 -1.48 10.12
C ASP A 25 8.89 0.04 9.83
N ALA A 26 8.21 0.44 8.75
CA ALA A 26 8.08 1.83 8.36
C ALA A 26 6.74 2.07 7.66
N VAL A 27 6.29 3.32 7.68
CA VAL A 27 5.11 3.76 6.95
C VAL A 27 5.43 5.00 6.11
N TYR A 28 4.87 5.05 4.90
CA TYR A 28 4.92 6.26 4.08
C TYR A 28 3.56 6.97 4.03
N ILE A 29 3.60 8.27 4.34
CA ILE A 29 2.46 9.17 4.43
C ILE A 29 2.61 10.34 3.44
N GLY A 30 1.60 11.17 3.33
CA GLY A 30 1.67 12.44 2.62
C GLY A 30 0.96 13.51 3.42
N GLY A 31 1.50 14.73 3.36
CA GLY A 31 0.75 15.89 3.82
C GLY A 31 -0.31 16.30 2.81
N THR A 32 -1.00 17.39 3.12
CA THR A 32 -2.04 17.98 2.26
C THR A 32 -1.53 18.57 0.95
N LYS A 33 -0.20 18.60 0.73
CA LYS A 33 0.45 19.14 -0.47
C LYS A 33 1.58 18.22 -0.93
N TYR A 34 1.95 18.35 -2.21
CA TYR A 34 3.16 17.80 -2.82
C TYR A 34 3.26 16.26 -2.92
N GLY A 35 2.18 15.51 -2.71
CA GLY A 35 2.15 14.05 -2.91
C GLY A 35 1.24 13.59 -4.05
N LEU A 36 1.60 12.49 -4.74
CA LEU A 36 0.82 11.92 -5.87
C LEU A 36 -0.51 11.23 -5.50
N ARG A 37 -1.01 11.47 -4.29
CA ARG A 37 -2.29 10.93 -3.82
C ARG A 37 -3.04 12.07 -3.16
N ALA A 38 -3.37 13.09 -3.95
CA ALA A 38 -4.06 14.29 -3.47
C ALA A 38 -5.43 13.95 -2.84
N PHE A 39 -6.10 12.92 -3.37
CA PHE A 39 -7.40 12.43 -2.88
C PHE A 39 -7.34 11.36 -1.77
N ALA A 40 -6.16 11.03 -1.23
CA ALA A 40 -6.13 10.35 0.06
C ALA A 40 -6.51 11.36 1.16
N ASP A 41 -6.99 10.90 2.30
CA ASP A 41 -7.32 11.78 3.44
C ASP A 41 -6.12 12.70 3.76
N ASN A 42 -4.90 12.13 3.68
CA ASN A 42 -3.62 12.79 3.95
C ASN A 42 -3.56 13.36 5.38
N PHE A 43 -2.37 13.79 5.80
CA PHE A 43 -2.15 14.21 7.19
C PHE A 43 -2.10 15.72 7.30
N SER A 44 -2.89 16.27 8.23
CA SER A 44 -2.63 17.59 8.81
C SER A 44 -1.32 17.60 9.61
N TRP A 45 -0.86 18.77 10.02
CA TRP A 45 0.34 18.88 10.83
C TRP A 45 0.18 18.24 12.21
N ASP A 46 -1.00 18.35 12.83
CA ASP A 46 -1.26 17.78 14.15
C ASP A 46 -1.32 16.25 14.09
N GLU A 47 -2.02 15.71 13.09
CA GLU A 47 -2.08 14.26 12.85
C GLU A 47 -0.70 13.69 12.50
N MET A 48 0.14 14.45 11.78
CA MET A 48 1.51 14.03 11.49
C MET A 48 2.37 14.01 12.77
N GLY A 49 2.18 14.97 13.67
CA GLY A 49 2.80 14.94 15.00
C GLY A 49 2.39 13.70 15.81
N GLU A 50 1.10 13.38 15.82
CA GLU A 50 0.60 12.17 16.49
C GLU A 50 1.15 10.89 15.84
N ALA A 51 1.20 10.84 14.51
CA ALA A 51 1.75 9.74 13.75
C ALA A 51 3.22 9.46 14.08
N ILE A 52 4.05 10.52 14.15
CA ILE A 52 5.47 10.41 14.51
C ILE A 52 5.61 9.88 15.93
N ASN A 53 4.87 10.45 16.89
CA ASN A 53 4.89 9.99 18.28
C ASN A 53 4.46 8.52 18.41
N PHE A 54 3.43 8.11 17.67
CA PHE A 54 2.98 6.72 17.66
C PHE A 54 4.05 5.79 17.08
N ALA A 55 4.65 6.17 15.95
CA ALA A 55 5.69 5.37 15.30
C ALA A 55 6.95 5.22 16.17
N GLN A 56 7.41 6.30 16.82
CA GLN A 56 8.53 6.26 17.76
C GLN A 56 8.29 5.29 18.91
N LYS A 57 7.09 5.28 19.51
CA LYS A 57 6.71 4.34 20.58
C LYS A 57 6.75 2.87 20.14
N HIS A 58 6.65 2.60 18.84
CA HIS A 58 6.65 1.26 18.26
C HIS A 58 7.93 0.95 17.45
N ASN A 59 8.97 1.80 17.55
CA ASN A 59 10.21 1.69 16.78
C ASN A 59 10.01 1.63 15.26
N ALA A 60 8.94 2.25 14.75
CA ALA A 60 8.63 2.36 13.33
C ALA A 60 9.10 3.70 12.76
N LYS A 61 9.43 3.73 11.47
CA LYS A 61 9.85 4.95 10.76
C LYS A 61 8.72 5.59 9.97
N ILE A 62 8.76 6.92 9.84
CA ILE A 62 7.86 7.71 9.01
C ILE A 62 8.61 8.28 7.81
N TYR A 63 8.10 8.03 6.61
CA TYR A 63 8.56 8.68 5.38
C TYR A 63 7.45 9.52 4.75
N THR A 64 7.77 10.72 4.25
CA THR A 64 6.76 11.62 3.67
C THR A 64 6.96 11.77 2.17
N THR A 65 5.89 11.61 1.40
CA THR A 65 5.91 11.82 -0.06
C THR A 65 5.93 13.29 -0.42
N VAL A 66 6.93 13.70 -1.21
CA VAL A 66 7.10 15.04 -1.80
C VAL A 66 7.46 14.84 -3.29
N ASN A 67 6.56 14.18 -4.02
CA ASN A 67 6.84 13.54 -5.30
C ASN A 67 5.83 13.86 -6.40
N ILE A 68 5.19 15.02 -6.40
CA ILE A 68 4.48 15.50 -7.60
C ILE A 68 5.49 15.87 -8.69
N PHE A 69 5.00 16.06 -9.92
CA PHE A 69 5.75 16.81 -10.92
C PHE A 69 5.60 18.31 -10.63
N PHE A 70 6.69 18.95 -10.22
CA PHE A 70 6.67 20.34 -9.76
C PHE A 70 6.66 21.31 -10.94
N HIS A 71 5.77 22.30 -10.88
CA HIS A 71 5.81 23.50 -11.70
C HIS A 71 6.32 24.70 -10.88
N ASN A 72 6.69 25.80 -11.54
CA ASN A 72 7.25 26.99 -10.88
C ASN A 72 6.38 27.52 -9.72
N GLU A 73 5.06 27.39 -9.84
CA GLU A 73 4.11 27.76 -8.79
C GLU A 73 4.21 26.87 -7.54
N ASP A 74 4.50 25.58 -7.71
CA ASP A 74 4.61 24.60 -6.62
C ASP A 74 5.87 24.83 -5.77
N LEU A 75 6.91 25.44 -6.35
CA LEU A 75 8.16 25.76 -5.66
C LEU A 75 7.96 26.80 -4.55
N LYS A 76 6.90 27.63 -4.65
CA LYS A 76 6.58 28.64 -3.63
C LYS A 76 6.23 27.95 -2.31
N GLY A 77 7.06 28.18 -1.29
CA GLY A 77 6.87 27.62 0.06
C GLY A 77 7.40 26.19 0.25
N LEU A 78 7.93 25.54 -0.79
CA LEU A 78 8.43 24.17 -0.71
C LEU A 78 9.60 24.01 0.28
N ALA A 79 10.55 24.95 0.27
CA ALA A 79 11.66 24.97 1.22
C ALA A 79 11.19 25.00 2.68
N THR A 80 10.21 25.84 2.99
CA THR A 80 9.60 25.95 4.32
C THR A 80 8.86 24.66 4.70
N TYR A 81 8.15 24.05 3.75
CA TYR A 81 7.48 22.77 3.95
C TYR A 81 8.47 21.65 4.31
N ILE A 82 9.57 21.52 3.57
CA ILE A 82 10.62 20.52 3.82
C ILE A 82 11.31 20.76 5.18
N LYS A 83 11.65 22.01 5.50
CA LYS A 83 12.22 22.36 6.81
C LYS A 83 11.28 21.96 7.96
N ARG A 84 9.97 22.19 7.80
CA ARG A 84 8.97 21.80 8.80
C ARG A 84 8.91 20.29 8.99
N LEU A 85 8.92 19.50 7.90
CA LEU A 85 8.96 18.04 7.97
C LEU A 85 10.18 17.54 8.75
N ASN A 86 11.37 18.09 8.45
CA ASN A 86 12.59 17.74 9.17
C ASN A 86 12.50 18.08 10.67
N ASN A 87 12.00 19.28 11.00
CA ASN A 87 11.86 19.72 12.39
C ASN A 87 10.87 18.88 13.20
N MET A 88 9.84 18.32 12.55
CA MET A 88 8.90 17.40 13.19
C MET A 88 9.51 16.01 13.44
N GLY A 89 10.63 15.67 12.80
CA GLY A 89 11.33 14.40 12.99
C GLY A 89 10.84 13.26 12.09
N VAL A 90 10.36 13.55 10.87
CA VAL A 90 10.17 12.47 9.88
C VAL A 90 11.53 11.87 9.51
N ASN A 91 11.58 10.56 9.26
CA ASN A 91 12.85 9.87 9.00
C ASN A 91 13.39 10.08 7.58
N GLY A 92 12.55 10.58 6.67
CA GLY A 92 12.97 10.90 5.30
C GLY A 92 11.83 11.36 4.42
N ILE A 93 12.18 11.87 3.24
CA ILE A 93 11.22 12.29 2.21
C ILE A 93 11.41 11.47 0.92
N ILE A 94 10.31 11.18 0.23
CA ILE A 94 10.31 10.48 -1.05
C ILE A 94 10.11 11.50 -2.17
N VAL A 95 11.11 11.68 -3.03
CA VAL A 95 11.21 12.78 -4.02
C VAL A 95 11.63 12.22 -5.39
N SER A 96 11.19 12.82 -6.49
CA SER A 96 11.59 12.47 -7.86
C SER A 96 12.33 13.57 -8.60
N ASP A 97 12.04 14.83 -8.31
CA ASP A 97 12.55 15.97 -9.06
C ASP A 97 14.01 16.33 -8.66
N PRO A 98 14.95 16.45 -9.62
CA PRO A 98 16.35 16.80 -9.32
C PRO A 98 16.52 18.14 -8.59
N GLY A 99 15.74 19.16 -8.97
CA GLY A 99 15.79 20.48 -8.34
C GLY A 99 15.26 20.45 -6.91
N VAL A 100 14.21 19.67 -6.65
CA VAL A 100 13.71 19.45 -5.29
C VAL A 100 14.67 18.62 -4.44
N ILE A 101 15.36 17.63 -5.02
CA ILE A 101 16.41 16.88 -4.33
C ILE A 101 17.55 17.82 -3.90
N MET A 102 18.01 18.68 -4.82
CA MET A 102 19.03 19.69 -4.54
C MET A 102 18.57 20.63 -3.41
N LEU A 103 17.35 21.19 -3.53
CA LEU A 103 16.77 22.09 -2.53
C LEU A 103 16.65 21.41 -1.15
N ALA A 104 16.14 20.18 -1.09
CA ALA A 104 15.97 19.44 0.16
C ALA A 104 17.30 19.23 0.89
N LYS A 105 18.36 18.91 0.14
CA LYS A 105 19.71 18.73 0.70
C LYS A 105 20.33 20.06 1.15
N GLU A 106 20.04 21.15 0.47
CA GLU A 106 20.50 22.49 0.87
C GLU A 106 19.83 22.93 2.18
N VAL A 107 18.51 22.79 2.27
CA VAL A 107 17.74 23.32 3.41
C VAL A 107 17.71 22.39 4.62
N THR A 108 17.88 21.08 4.41
CA THR A 108 17.86 20.03 5.44
C THR A 108 18.89 18.93 5.14
N PRO A 109 20.21 19.18 5.30
CA PRO A 109 21.25 18.23 4.92
C PRO A 109 21.19 16.86 5.63
N SER A 110 20.60 16.83 6.83
CA SER A 110 20.45 15.62 7.65
C SER A 110 19.26 14.74 7.26
N LEU A 111 18.29 15.26 6.49
CA LEU A 111 17.07 14.54 6.17
C LEU A 111 17.36 13.49 5.07
N GLU A 112 17.01 12.22 5.31
CA GLU A 112 17.20 11.16 4.31
C GLU A 112 16.29 11.40 3.09
N VAL A 113 16.87 11.43 1.89
CA VAL A 113 16.11 11.57 0.64
C VAL A 113 16.06 10.23 -0.09
N HIS A 114 14.85 9.75 -0.33
CA HIS A 114 14.56 8.53 -1.07
C HIS A 114 14.08 8.88 -2.46
N LEU A 115 14.62 8.23 -3.49
CA LEU A 115 14.21 8.47 -4.87
C LEU A 115 12.92 7.71 -5.19
N SER A 116 11.88 8.46 -5.53
CA SER A 116 10.58 7.99 -5.99
C SER A 116 10.66 7.23 -7.31
N THR A 117 9.80 6.23 -7.52
CA THR A 117 9.70 5.51 -8.80
C THR A 117 9.41 6.42 -10.00
N GLN A 118 8.88 7.62 -9.77
CA GLN A 118 8.69 8.63 -10.83
C GLN A 118 9.98 9.06 -11.54
N ALA A 119 11.13 8.86 -10.90
CA ALA A 119 12.44 9.08 -11.51
C ALA A 119 12.84 7.97 -12.50
N ASN A 120 12.05 6.90 -12.60
CA ASN A 120 12.19 5.81 -13.58
C ASN A 120 13.58 5.15 -13.59
N THR A 121 14.12 4.84 -12.42
CA THR A 121 15.45 4.19 -12.35
C THR A 121 15.34 2.73 -12.76
N THR A 122 15.75 2.43 -14.00
CA THR A 122 15.69 1.09 -14.61
C THR A 122 17.05 0.44 -14.85
N ASN A 123 18.16 1.13 -14.60
CA ASN A 123 19.49 0.60 -14.87
C ASN A 123 20.48 1.08 -13.80
N TRP A 124 21.59 0.35 -13.71
CA TRP A 124 22.61 0.57 -12.68
C TRP A 124 23.35 1.90 -12.85
N VAL A 125 23.48 2.41 -14.09
CA VAL A 125 24.13 3.71 -14.36
C VAL A 125 23.30 4.85 -13.78
N SER A 126 21.98 4.81 -13.98
CA SER A 126 21.05 5.76 -13.37
C SER A 126 21.05 5.65 -11.84
N ALA A 127 21.08 4.43 -11.29
CA ALA A 127 21.17 4.23 -9.85
C ALA A 127 22.46 4.85 -9.26
N LEU A 128 23.60 4.65 -9.93
CA LEU A 128 24.88 5.24 -9.53
C LEU A 128 24.89 6.76 -9.67
N TYR A 129 24.26 7.32 -10.71
CA TYR A 129 24.09 8.76 -10.85
C TYR A 129 23.36 9.35 -9.65
N TRP A 130 22.20 8.80 -9.29
CA TRP A 130 21.42 9.27 -8.16
C TRP A 130 22.14 9.11 -6.82
N TYR A 131 22.88 8.02 -6.65
CA TYR A 131 23.74 7.84 -5.48
C TYR A 131 24.81 8.95 -5.36
N LYS A 132 25.47 9.32 -6.46
CA LYS A 132 26.41 10.46 -6.50
C LYS A 132 25.74 11.80 -6.19
N GLN A 133 24.46 11.95 -6.51
CA GLN A 133 23.65 13.09 -6.08
C GLN A 133 23.25 13.04 -4.59
N GLY A 134 23.71 12.04 -3.83
CA GLY A 134 23.49 11.90 -2.39
C GLY A 134 22.21 11.16 -2.01
N ILE A 135 21.54 10.50 -2.94
CA ILE A 135 20.43 9.60 -2.64
C ILE A 135 20.95 8.34 -1.93
N LYS A 136 20.32 7.99 -0.81
CA LYS A 136 20.68 6.80 -0.02
C LYS A 136 19.70 5.63 -0.17
N ARG A 137 18.53 5.87 -0.75
CA ARG A 137 17.56 4.82 -1.09
C ARG A 137 16.91 5.10 -2.43
N ILE A 138 16.86 4.11 -3.31
CA ILE A 138 16.18 4.19 -4.59
C ILE A 138 15.02 3.21 -4.62
N ILE A 139 13.84 3.72 -4.92
CA ILE A 139 12.66 2.93 -5.21
C ILE A 139 12.70 2.63 -6.70
N LEU A 140 13.00 1.36 -7.03
CA LEU A 140 13.19 0.95 -8.41
C LEU A 140 11.87 0.93 -9.19
N ALA A 141 12.00 1.13 -10.50
CA ALA A 141 10.90 1.02 -11.44
C ALA A 141 10.22 -0.36 -11.35
N ARG A 142 8.90 -0.41 -11.60
CA ARG A 142 8.09 -1.64 -11.46
C ARG A 142 8.16 -2.55 -12.68
N GLU A 143 8.82 -2.07 -13.73
CA GLU A 143 9.01 -2.73 -15.01
C GLU A 143 10.26 -3.62 -15.04
N LEU A 144 11.06 -3.65 -13.97
CA LEU A 144 12.29 -4.43 -13.89
C LEU A 144 12.07 -5.90 -13.55
N SER A 145 12.87 -6.74 -14.18
CA SER A 145 13.04 -8.14 -13.80
C SER A 145 13.92 -8.32 -12.57
N LEU A 146 13.84 -9.49 -11.93
CA LEU A 146 14.71 -9.83 -10.81
C LEU A 146 16.19 -9.85 -11.22
N THR A 147 16.49 -10.27 -12.46
CA THR A 147 17.86 -10.26 -13.00
C THR A 147 18.40 -8.84 -13.10
N GLU A 148 17.61 -7.89 -13.60
CA GLU A 148 18.02 -6.49 -13.68
C GLU A 148 18.19 -5.88 -12.28
N ILE A 149 17.32 -6.22 -11.32
CA ILE A 149 17.48 -5.77 -9.92
C ILE A 149 18.79 -6.28 -9.31
N LYS A 150 19.15 -7.55 -9.57
CA LYS A 150 20.44 -8.13 -9.14
C LYS A 150 21.62 -7.40 -9.75
N GLU A 151 21.58 -7.13 -11.05
CA GLU A 151 22.65 -6.39 -11.73
C GLU A 151 22.79 -4.96 -11.16
N ILE A 152 21.67 -4.27 -10.91
CA ILE A 152 21.66 -2.96 -10.26
C ILE A 152 22.31 -3.05 -8.87
N ARG A 153 21.96 -4.07 -8.09
CA ARG A 153 22.54 -4.29 -6.76
C ARG A 153 24.04 -4.53 -6.84
N GLU A 154 24.50 -5.44 -7.68
CA GLU A 154 25.91 -5.82 -7.83
C GLU A 154 26.78 -4.64 -8.27
N LYS A 155 26.27 -3.77 -9.15
CA LYS A 155 26.99 -2.60 -9.67
C LYS A 155 26.81 -1.33 -8.83
N SER A 156 26.00 -1.36 -7.79
CA SER A 156 25.75 -0.21 -6.91
C SER A 156 26.52 -0.31 -5.59
N PRO A 157 26.95 0.82 -4.99
CA PRO A 157 27.59 0.84 -3.67
C PRO A 157 26.74 0.17 -2.59
N SER A 158 27.36 -0.57 -1.67
CA SER A 158 26.66 -1.38 -0.68
C SER A 158 25.77 -0.57 0.28
N ASP A 159 26.06 0.71 0.48
CA ASP A 159 25.27 1.62 1.31
C ASP A 159 24.09 2.29 0.58
N LEU A 160 23.97 2.13 -0.75
CA LEU A 160 22.76 2.49 -1.50
C LEU A 160 21.67 1.45 -1.24
N LYS A 161 20.59 1.83 -0.57
CA LYS A 161 19.46 0.93 -0.31
C LYS A 161 18.56 0.79 -1.55
N ILE A 162 18.20 -0.45 -1.87
CA ILE A 162 17.24 -0.76 -2.94
C ILE A 162 15.86 -1.05 -2.32
N GLU A 163 14.84 -0.36 -2.81
CA GLU A 163 13.44 -0.57 -2.45
C GLU A 163 12.66 -1.00 -3.70
N VAL A 164 11.77 -1.99 -3.53
CA VAL A 164 10.91 -2.48 -4.62
C VAL A 164 9.48 -2.63 -4.12
N PHE A 165 8.51 -2.50 -5.02
CA PHE A 165 7.12 -2.83 -4.70
C PHE A 165 6.97 -4.36 -4.61
N VAL A 166 6.27 -4.85 -3.60
CA VAL A 166 5.99 -6.29 -3.45
C VAL A 166 4.51 -6.62 -3.52
N HIS A 167 3.66 -5.61 -3.32
CA HIS A 167 2.21 -5.79 -3.32
C HIS A 167 1.46 -4.54 -3.78
N GLY A 168 0.27 -4.74 -4.35
CA GLY A 168 -0.70 -3.70 -4.62
C GLY A 168 -0.79 -3.30 -6.09
N ALA A 169 -1.59 -2.28 -6.38
CA ALA A 169 -2.05 -2.07 -7.74
C ALA A 169 -0.94 -1.64 -8.72
N MET A 170 -0.82 -2.36 -9.83
CA MET A 170 0.12 -2.05 -10.90
C MET A 170 -0.40 -0.92 -11.79
N CYS A 171 0.50 -0.01 -12.16
CA CYS A 171 0.20 0.99 -13.18
C CYS A 171 0.57 0.40 -14.54
N ILE A 172 -0.33 0.54 -15.51
CA ILE A 172 -0.05 0.20 -16.91
C ILE A 172 0.73 1.33 -17.63
N SER A 173 0.66 2.55 -17.10
CA SER A 173 1.50 3.65 -17.56
C SER A 173 2.87 3.57 -16.91
N TYR A 174 3.91 3.83 -17.71
CA TYR A 174 5.30 3.72 -17.29
C TYR A 174 5.57 4.54 -16.01
N SER A 175 5.80 3.83 -14.91
CA SER A 175 6.12 4.37 -13.58
C SER A 175 5.25 5.56 -13.14
N GLY A 176 3.94 5.52 -13.43
CA GLY A 176 2.94 6.49 -12.95
C GLY A 176 2.81 7.77 -13.78
N ARG A 177 3.48 7.87 -14.94
CA ARG A 177 3.30 8.98 -15.89
C ARG A 177 2.07 8.73 -16.76
N CYS A 178 0.92 9.29 -16.37
CA CYS A 178 -0.35 9.01 -17.04
C CYS A 178 -0.93 10.27 -17.68
N LEU A 179 -1.01 10.31 -19.01
CA LEU A 179 -1.70 11.38 -19.75
C LEU A 179 -3.20 11.11 -19.92
N ILE A 180 -3.60 9.85 -19.78
CA ILE A 180 -4.98 9.41 -20.02
C ILE A 180 -5.94 10.03 -18.99
N SER A 181 -5.51 10.17 -17.73
CA SER A 181 -6.31 10.83 -16.69
C SER A 181 -6.57 12.29 -17.02
N ASN A 182 -5.52 12.98 -17.46
CA ASN A 182 -5.55 14.40 -17.79
C ASN A 182 -6.49 14.62 -18.98
N TYR A 183 -6.38 13.77 -20.00
CA TYR A 183 -7.18 13.89 -21.22
C TYR A 183 -8.64 13.48 -21.03
N MET A 184 -8.89 12.33 -20.39
CA MET A 184 -10.24 11.74 -20.31
C MET A 184 -11.10 12.31 -19.19
N SER A 185 -10.47 12.83 -18.13
CA SER A 185 -11.18 13.25 -16.92
C SER A 185 -10.78 14.64 -16.42
N PHE A 186 -9.91 15.34 -17.15
CA PHE A 186 -9.41 16.67 -16.80
C PHE A 186 -8.78 16.76 -15.40
N ARG A 187 -8.33 15.61 -14.86
CA ARG A 187 -7.67 15.50 -13.56
C ARG A 187 -6.24 15.02 -13.73
N ASP A 188 -5.29 15.77 -13.20
CA ASP A 188 -3.88 15.57 -13.45
C ASP A 188 -3.28 14.43 -12.60
N ALA A 189 -3.11 13.25 -13.21
CA ALA A 189 -2.52 12.10 -12.54
C ALA A 189 -1.08 12.37 -12.06
N ASN A 190 -0.37 13.27 -12.74
CA ASN A 190 1.01 13.65 -12.44
C ASN A 190 1.10 14.66 -11.27
N ARG A 191 -0.04 15.26 -10.89
CA ARG A 191 -0.20 16.08 -9.67
C ARG A 191 -1.03 15.36 -8.59
N GLY A 192 -1.22 14.05 -8.74
CA GLY A 192 -1.82 13.19 -7.74
C GLY A 192 -3.34 13.04 -7.82
N GLU A 193 -3.94 13.48 -8.92
CA GLU A 193 -5.39 13.45 -9.14
C GLU A 193 -5.85 12.26 -10.01
N CYS A 194 -5.05 11.19 -10.06
CA CYS A 194 -5.30 10.06 -10.95
C CYS A 194 -6.69 9.43 -10.72
N THR A 195 -7.50 9.40 -11.78
CA THR A 195 -8.87 8.87 -11.77
C THR A 195 -8.95 7.37 -12.03
N GLN A 196 -7.78 6.76 -12.24
CA GLN A 196 -7.62 5.37 -12.65
C GLN A 196 -8.37 5.05 -13.95
N PRO A 197 -8.25 5.90 -14.99
CA PRO A 197 -8.98 5.72 -16.24
C PRO A 197 -8.55 4.42 -16.93
N CYS A 198 -7.30 4.00 -16.77
CA CYS A 198 -6.79 2.70 -17.20
C CYS A 198 -7.50 1.46 -16.58
N ARG A 199 -8.59 1.65 -15.83
CA ARG A 199 -9.44 0.61 -15.26
C ARG A 199 -10.90 0.74 -15.69
N TRP A 200 -11.22 1.74 -16.49
CA TRP A 200 -12.55 1.94 -17.05
C TRP A 200 -12.77 0.95 -18.21
N LYS A 201 -14.04 0.77 -18.59
CA LYS A 201 -14.38 -0.02 -19.77
C LYS A 201 -14.30 0.89 -20.98
N TYR A 202 -13.50 0.49 -21.97
CA TYR A 202 -13.33 1.22 -23.21
C TYR A 202 -13.80 0.41 -24.39
N TYR A 203 -14.37 1.11 -25.37
CA TYR A 203 -14.46 0.65 -26.74
C TYR A 203 -13.62 1.62 -27.57
N LEU A 204 -12.66 1.10 -28.33
CA LEU A 204 -11.90 1.90 -29.29
C LEU A 204 -12.68 1.92 -30.60
N THR A 205 -12.86 3.09 -31.20
CA THR A 205 -13.35 3.20 -32.58
C THR A 205 -12.23 3.82 -33.40
N GLU A 206 -11.94 3.25 -34.57
CA GLU A 206 -11.04 3.88 -35.53
C GLU A 206 -11.82 4.95 -36.30
N GLU A 207 -11.18 6.09 -36.59
CA GLU A 207 -11.86 7.28 -37.14
C GLU A 207 -12.51 7.01 -38.49
N LYS A 208 -11.88 6.20 -39.35
CA LYS A 208 -12.41 5.82 -40.67
C LYS A 208 -13.36 4.63 -40.63
N ARG A 209 -13.65 4.08 -39.44
CA ARG A 209 -14.62 3.00 -39.22
C ARG A 209 -15.59 3.37 -38.10
N PRO A 210 -16.36 4.47 -38.28
CA PRO A 210 -17.33 4.89 -37.28
C PRO A 210 -18.40 3.80 -37.08
N GLY A 211 -18.60 3.38 -35.82
CA GLY A 211 -19.56 2.34 -35.45
C GLY A 211 -18.97 0.93 -35.34
N GLU A 212 -17.73 0.71 -35.79
CA GLU A 212 -16.98 -0.51 -35.50
C GLU A 212 -16.20 -0.33 -34.19
N TYR A 213 -16.76 -0.87 -33.12
CA TYR A 213 -16.05 -0.97 -31.85
C TYR A 213 -14.97 -2.05 -31.96
N LEU A 214 -13.72 -1.63 -31.90
CA LEU A 214 -12.57 -2.48 -31.66
C LEU A 214 -12.55 -2.80 -30.16
N PRO A 215 -12.80 -4.07 -29.78
CA PRO A 215 -12.71 -4.45 -28.39
C PRO A 215 -11.26 -4.27 -27.93
N VAL A 216 -11.13 -3.93 -26.66
CA VAL A 216 -9.88 -3.99 -25.92
C VAL A 216 -9.67 -5.44 -25.50
N PHE A 217 -8.73 -6.15 -26.12
CA PHE A 217 -8.39 -7.54 -25.80
C PHE A 217 -6.99 -7.89 -26.33
N GLU A 218 -6.50 -9.06 -25.96
CA GLU A 218 -5.17 -9.56 -26.34
C GLU A 218 -5.29 -10.92 -27.00
N ASN A 219 -4.41 -11.17 -27.97
CA ASN A 219 -4.22 -12.49 -28.56
C ASN A 219 -2.72 -12.77 -28.77
N ASP A 220 -2.39 -13.91 -29.38
CA ASP A 220 -1.00 -14.35 -29.62
C ASP A 220 -0.19 -13.37 -30.51
N LYS A 221 -0.81 -12.33 -31.07
CA LYS A 221 -0.18 -11.26 -31.87
C LYS A 221 -0.02 -9.93 -31.12
N GLY A 222 -0.49 -9.81 -29.87
CA GLY A 222 -0.27 -8.64 -29.01
C GLY A 222 -1.52 -8.13 -28.27
N THR A 223 -1.29 -7.32 -27.24
CA THR A 223 -2.30 -6.68 -26.39
C THR A 223 -2.83 -5.39 -26.99
N TYR A 224 -4.14 -5.17 -26.88
CA TYR A 224 -4.77 -3.88 -27.09
C TYR A 224 -5.59 -3.47 -25.82
N ILE A 225 -4.86 -2.86 -24.86
CA ILE A 225 -5.18 -1.78 -23.87
C ILE A 225 -6.24 -1.94 -22.72
N PHE A 226 -5.76 -2.27 -21.50
CA PHE A 226 -6.22 -1.90 -20.13
C PHE A 226 -7.10 -2.86 -19.28
N ASN A 227 -6.45 -3.71 -18.47
CA ASN A 227 -6.89 -4.11 -17.12
C ASN A 227 -5.72 -4.72 -16.31
N SER A 228 -5.18 -4.00 -15.31
CA SER A 228 -4.01 -4.46 -14.56
C SER A 228 -4.36 -5.30 -13.32
N LYS A 229 -3.73 -6.47 -13.21
CA LYS A 229 -3.65 -7.29 -11.99
C LYS A 229 -2.97 -6.53 -10.85
N ASP A 230 -3.28 -6.90 -9.62
CA ASP A 230 -2.54 -6.42 -8.44
C ASP A 230 -1.22 -7.18 -8.34
N LEU A 231 -0.12 -6.49 -8.04
CA LEU A 231 1.17 -7.13 -7.75
C LEU A 231 1.03 -7.94 -6.46
N CYS A 232 1.54 -9.18 -6.45
CA CYS A 232 1.69 -9.97 -5.23
C CYS A 232 2.85 -10.95 -5.34
N THR A 233 3.95 -10.64 -4.67
CA THR A 233 5.19 -11.44 -4.68
C THR A 233 5.40 -12.22 -3.37
N ILE A 234 4.38 -12.38 -2.52
CA ILE A 234 4.54 -12.98 -1.19
C ILE A 234 5.14 -14.39 -1.20
N HIS A 235 4.86 -15.17 -2.25
CA HIS A 235 5.39 -16.53 -2.44
C HIS A 235 6.80 -16.56 -3.07
N LYS A 236 7.36 -15.38 -3.38
CA LYS A 236 8.66 -15.15 -4.04
C LYS A 236 9.60 -14.26 -3.23
N LEU A 237 9.31 -14.09 -1.94
CA LEU A 237 10.14 -13.28 -1.05
C LEU A 237 11.60 -13.76 -0.96
N PRO A 238 11.90 -15.08 -0.87
CA PRO A 238 13.29 -15.54 -0.83
C PRO A 238 14.12 -15.04 -2.01
N GLU A 239 13.56 -15.05 -3.22
CA GLU A 239 14.23 -14.62 -4.44
C GLU A 239 14.53 -13.10 -4.42
N LEU A 240 13.59 -12.29 -3.93
CA LEU A 240 13.77 -10.84 -3.76
C LEU A 240 14.79 -10.50 -2.67
N ILE A 241 14.79 -11.22 -1.55
CA ILE A 241 15.78 -11.06 -0.47
C ILE A 241 17.18 -11.39 -0.99
N LYS A 242 17.32 -12.51 -1.70
CA LYS A 242 18.58 -12.94 -2.31
C LYS A 242 19.06 -12.00 -3.41
N ALA A 243 18.17 -11.23 -4.04
CA ALA A 243 18.54 -10.16 -4.97
C ALA A 243 19.10 -8.90 -4.29
N GLY A 244 19.17 -8.87 -2.96
CA GLY A 244 19.74 -7.77 -2.19
C GLY A 244 18.83 -6.56 -2.05
N VAL A 245 17.51 -6.77 -2.13
CA VAL A 245 16.51 -5.75 -1.84
C VAL A 245 16.51 -5.44 -0.33
N ASN A 246 16.54 -4.15 0.02
CA ASN A 246 16.60 -3.67 1.40
C ASN A 246 15.25 -3.26 1.98
N SER A 247 14.27 -2.94 1.13
CA SER A 247 12.94 -2.48 1.55
C SER A 247 11.86 -3.04 0.62
N PHE A 248 10.82 -3.60 1.24
CA PHE A 248 9.63 -4.12 0.57
C PHE A 248 8.49 -3.15 0.76
N LYS A 249 8.11 -2.49 -0.34
CA LYS A 249 7.06 -1.49 -0.36
C LYS A 249 5.72 -2.09 -0.75
N ILE A 250 4.69 -1.86 0.07
CA ILE A 250 3.30 -2.20 -0.25
C ILE A 250 2.62 -0.95 -0.83
N GLU A 251 1.95 -1.06 -1.97
CA GLU A 251 1.09 0.02 -2.48
C GLU A 251 -0.32 -0.09 -1.90
N GLY A 252 -0.92 1.06 -1.56
CA GLY A 252 -2.29 1.08 -1.03
C GLY A 252 -2.69 2.28 -0.20
N ARG A 253 -2.14 3.50 -0.41
CA ARG A 253 -2.51 4.71 0.36
C ARG A 253 -4.02 4.98 0.41
N MET A 254 -4.74 4.62 -0.65
CA MET A 254 -6.20 4.78 -0.77
C MET A 254 -6.99 3.52 -0.41
N LYS A 255 -6.35 2.43 0.00
CA LYS A 255 -7.02 1.18 0.38
C LYS A 255 -7.59 1.28 1.79
N SER A 256 -8.50 0.36 2.13
CA SER A 256 -9.13 0.29 3.45
C SER A 256 -8.13 -0.15 4.53
N VAL A 257 -8.48 0.13 5.79
CA VAL A 257 -7.73 -0.38 6.95
C VAL A 257 -7.66 -1.92 6.96
N HIS A 258 -8.72 -2.59 6.50
CA HIS A 258 -8.77 -4.04 6.34
C HIS A 258 -7.75 -4.58 5.34
N TYR A 259 -7.54 -3.87 4.22
CA TYR A 259 -6.46 -4.21 3.28
C TYR A 259 -5.09 -4.04 3.93
N VAL A 260 -4.84 -2.91 4.60
CA VAL A 260 -3.55 -2.63 5.25
C VAL A 260 -3.22 -3.74 6.25
N ALA A 261 -4.13 -4.07 7.16
CA ALA A 261 -3.92 -5.13 8.14
C ALA A 261 -3.66 -6.50 7.50
N SER A 262 -4.49 -6.90 6.52
CA SER A 262 -4.41 -8.23 5.91
C SER A 262 -3.09 -8.42 5.16
N VAL A 263 -2.67 -7.41 4.38
CA VAL A 263 -1.45 -7.45 3.59
C VAL A 263 -0.21 -7.31 4.46
N VAL A 264 -0.15 -6.31 5.35
CA VAL A 264 1.03 -6.07 6.19
C VAL A 264 1.31 -7.27 7.08
N SER A 265 0.28 -7.83 7.73
CA SER A 265 0.46 -9.01 8.59
C SER A 265 0.97 -10.23 7.82
N ALA A 266 0.45 -10.46 6.61
CA ALA A 266 0.87 -11.58 5.78
C ALA A 266 2.33 -11.45 5.37
N TYR A 267 2.75 -10.28 4.89
CA TYR A 267 4.15 -10.04 4.53
C TYR A 267 5.08 -10.06 5.74
N ARG A 268 4.69 -9.46 6.88
CA ARG A 268 5.48 -9.50 8.11
C ARG A 268 5.77 -10.94 8.52
N LYS A 269 4.72 -11.77 8.61
CA LYS A 269 4.85 -13.19 8.93
C LYS A 269 5.71 -13.94 7.93
N ALA A 270 5.51 -13.71 6.63
CA ALA A 270 6.29 -14.39 5.60
C ALA A 270 7.79 -14.04 5.69
N ILE A 271 8.12 -12.76 5.93
CA ILE A 271 9.50 -12.32 6.13
C ILE A 271 10.05 -12.93 7.43
N ASP A 272 9.31 -12.90 8.53
CA ASP A 272 9.78 -13.43 9.82
C ASP A 272 10.06 -14.93 9.74
N GLN A 273 9.12 -15.70 9.18
CA GLN A 273 9.27 -17.14 8.93
C GLN A 273 10.49 -17.47 8.05
N TYR A 274 10.76 -16.65 7.03
CA TYR A 274 11.96 -16.85 6.20
C TYR A 274 13.25 -16.60 6.99
N PHE A 275 13.28 -15.61 7.88
CA PHE A 275 14.47 -15.32 8.69
C PHE A 275 14.63 -16.22 9.92
N GLU A 276 13.58 -16.93 10.34
CA GLU A 276 13.65 -17.98 11.37
C GLU A 276 14.43 -19.21 10.88
N ASP A 277 14.15 -19.70 9.67
CA ASP A 277 14.86 -20.82 9.04
C ASP A 277 14.95 -20.63 7.51
N PRO A 278 15.95 -19.87 7.02
CA PRO A 278 16.09 -19.58 5.58
C PRO A 278 16.35 -20.81 4.72
N ASP A 279 17.01 -21.84 5.26
CA ASP A 279 17.45 -23.02 4.51
C ASP A 279 16.30 -24.00 4.29
N ASN A 280 15.34 -24.06 5.21
CA ASN A 280 14.14 -24.92 5.11
C ASN A 280 12.83 -24.16 4.87
N TYR A 281 12.90 -22.86 4.55
CA TYR A 281 11.71 -22.05 4.36
C TYR A 281 10.75 -22.63 3.32
N LYS A 282 9.49 -22.81 3.73
CA LYS A 282 8.37 -23.18 2.85
C LYS A 282 7.27 -22.14 2.99
N PHE A 283 6.82 -21.61 1.85
CA PHE A 283 5.73 -20.65 1.84
C PHE A 283 4.45 -21.27 2.41
N ASN A 284 3.80 -20.57 3.35
CA ASN A 284 2.51 -20.97 3.91
C ASN A 284 1.35 -20.39 3.07
N PRO A 285 0.58 -21.23 2.33
CA PRO A 285 -0.50 -20.75 1.47
C PRO A 285 -1.57 -19.94 2.21
N LYS A 286 -1.79 -20.18 3.50
CA LYS A 286 -2.76 -19.45 4.33
C LYS A 286 -2.48 -17.95 4.40
N LEU A 287 -1.23 -17.52 4.18
CA LEU A 287 -0.88 -16.10 4.12
C LEU A 287 -1.46 -15.42 2.87
N LEU A 288 -1.45 -16.13 1.73
CA LEU A 288 -2.09 -15.66 0.50
C LEU A 288 -3.61 -15.67 0.65
N ASP A 289 -4.18 -16.69 1.29
CA ASP A 289 -5.62 -16.74 1.57
C ASP A 289 -6.05 -15.54 2.42
N ASN A 290 -5.27 -15.17 3.44
CA ASN A 290 -5.56 -14.00 4.26
C ASN A 290 -5.50 -12.69 3.45
N ILE A 291 -4.57 -12.56 2.51
CA ILE A 291 -4.51 -11.41 1.59
C ILE A 291 -5.77 -11.34 0.74
N LYS A 292 -6.23 -12.47 0.19
CA LYS A 292 -7.43 -12.55 -0.65
C LYS A 292 -8.72 -12.15 0.07
N LYS A 293 -8.75 -12.21 1.41
CA LYS A 293 -9.88 -11.71 2.20
C LYS A 293 -10.07 -10.19 2.09
N ALA A 294 -9.03 -9.44 1.74
CA ALA A 294 -9.16 -8.01 1.45
C ALA A 294 -9.58 -7.78 -0.02
N SER A 295 -10.19 -6.62 -0.32
CA SER A 295 -10.58 -6.29 -1.70
C SER A 295 -9.34 -6.16 -2.60
N HIS A 296 -9.26 -7.04 -3.59
CA HIS A 296 -8.13 -7.20 -4.50
C HIS A 296 -8.60 -7.44 -5.94
N ARG A 297 -7.69 -7.33 -6.90
CA ARG A 297 -7.85 -7.95 -8.23
C ARG A 297 -7.08 -9.25 -8.27
N GLU A 298 -7.21 -9.99 -9.36
CA GLU A 298 -6.28 -11.09 -9.62
C GLU A 298 -4.82 -10.66 -9.45
N PHE A 299 -3.99 -11.59 -9.00
CA PHE A 299 -2.59 -11.30 -8.71
C PHE A 299 -1.68 -11.62 -9.88
N THR A 300 -0.63 -10.81 -10.03
CA THR A 300 0.53 -11.06 -10.90
C THR A 300 1.82 -10.88 -10.10
N THR A 301 2.91 -11.51 -10.53
CA THR A 301 4.25 -11.19 -10.05
C THR A 301 4.88 -10.00 -10.79
N GLY A 302 4.20 -9.47 -11.81
CA GLY A 302 4.71 -8.43 -12.68
C GLY A 302 5.97 -8.89 -13.41
N PHE A 303 6.83 -7.93 -13.73
CA PHE A 303 8.03 -8.16 -14.53
C PHE A 303 9.14 -8.96 -13.82
N TYR A 304 9.02 -9.23 -12.52
CA TYR A 304 10.10 -9.82 -11.72
C TYR A 304 10.54 -11.21 -12.19
N PHE A 305 9.61 -12.05 -12.64
CA PHE A 305 9.88 -13.46 -12.95
C PHE A 305 9.66 -13.83 -14.42
N GLY A 306 9.62 -12.83 -15.29
CA GLY A 306 9.44 -13.00 -16.73
C GLY A 306 8.83 -11.77 -17.36
N LYS A 307 8.81 -11.73 -18.70
CA LYS A 307 7.97 -10.76 -19.40
C LYS A 307 6.51 -11.16 -19.15
N PRO A 308 5.63 -10.24 -18.71
CA PRO A 308 4.22 -10.53 -18.54
C PRO A 308 3.65 -11.12 -19.83
N GLY A 309 3.17 -12.36 -19.75
CA GLY A 309 2.51 -13.05 -20.85
C GLY A 309 0.99 -12.89 -20.76
N LYS A 310 0.29 -13.63 -21.63
CA LYS A 310 -1.17 -13.64 -21.74
C LYS A 310 -1.95 -14.12 -20.52
N ASP A 311 -1.29 -14.52 -19.43
CA ASP A 311 -1.95 -14.96 -18.19
C ASP A 311 -1.76 -13.92 -17.06
N GLU A 312 -1.01 -12.84 -17.31
CA GLU A 312 -0.71 -11.79 -16.33
C GLU A 312 -1.60 -10.54 -16.44
N GLN A 313 -2.52 -10.50 -17.42
CA GLN A 313 -3.62 -9.54 -17.48
C GLN A 313 -4.95 -10.20 -17.12
N THR A 314 -5.95 -9.43 -16.68
CA THR A 314 -7.28 -9.98 -16.39
C THR A 314 -8.20 -9.75 -17.58
N TYR A 315 -8.58 -10.84 -18.25
CA TYR A 315 -9.35 -10.84 -19.49
C TYR A 315 -10.87 -10.92 -19.30
N GLU A 316 -11.32 -11.42 -18.13
CA GLU A 316 -12.74 -11.71 -17.88
C GLU A 316 -13.47 -10.62 -17.08
N SER A 317 -12.79 -9.93 -16.13
CA SER A 317 -13.39 -8.81 -15.40
C SER A 317 -12.39 -7.78 -14.85
N SER A 318 -12.73 -6.49 -14.87
CA SER A 318 -11.93 -5.41 -14.25
C SER A 318 -12.34 -5.07 -12.81
N GLY A 319 -13.34 -5.82 -12.31
CA GLY A 319 -13.92 -5.63 -10.98
C GLY A 319 -12.97 -6.03 -9.86
N TYR A 320 -13.23 -5.49 -8.68
CA TYR A 320 -12.59 -5.98 -7.47
C TYR A 320 -13.26 -7.28 -7.01
N ILE A 321 -12.45 -8.28 -6.68
CA ILE A 321 -12.87 -9.47 -5.97
C ILE A 321 -13.10 -9.06 -4.50
N ARG A 322 -14.29 -9.37 -3.98
CA ARG A 322 -14.73 -9.07 -2.62
C ARG A 322 -15.51 -10.25 -2.05
N GLU A 323 -14.79 -11.17 -1.43
CA GLU A 323 -15.37 -12.34 -0.77
C GLU A 323 -15.67 -12.10 0.72
N TYR A 324 -15.21 -10.98 1.28
CA TYR A 324 -15.42 -10.62 2.68
C TYR A 324 -15.78 -9.15 2.81
N ASP A 325 -16.71 -8.88 3.71
CA ASP A 325 -17.08 -7.55 4.19
C ASP A 325 -16.27 -7.18 5.43
N PHE A 326 -15.72 -5.97 5.46
CA PHE A 326 -15.17 -5.38 6.67
C PHE A 326 -16.31 -4.78 7.50
N VAL A 327 -16.75 -5.48 8.54
CA VAL A 327 -17.99 -5.15 9.25
C VAL A 327 -17.78 -4.34 10.53
N GLY A 328 -16.60 -4.41 11.15
CA GLY A 328 -16.32 -3.62 12.34
C GLY A 328 -14.84 -3.51 12.71
N LEU A 329 -14.50 -2.48 13.48
CA LEU A 329 -13.17 -2.27 14.04
C LEU A 329 -13.25 -2.21 15.56
N VAL A 330 -12.51 -3.07 16.26
CA VAL A 330 -12.44 -3.03 17.73
C VAL A 330 -11.69 -1.76 18.16
N LYS A 331 -12.34 -0.93 18.97
CA LYS A 331 -11.77 0.29 19.57
C LYS A 331 -11.26 0.03 20.99
N GLU A 332 -11.97 -0.82 21.73
CA GLU A 332 -11.68 -1.13 23.14
C GLU A 332 -12.12 -2.56 23.49
N TYR A 333 -11.56 -3.13 24.54
CA TYR A 333 -12.01 -4.40 25.11
C TYR A 333 -12.17 -4.30 26.63
N LYS A 334 -13.34 -4.70 27.14
CA LYS A 334 -13.69 -4.72 28.56
C LYS A 334 -13.59 -6.15 29.08
N GLU A 335 -12.43 -6.48 29.65
CA GLU A 335 -12.05 -7.84 30.07
C GLU A 335 -13.07 -8.46 31.04
N GLU A 336 -13.47 -7.72 32.09
CA GLU A 336 -14.40 -8.19 33.13
C GLU A 336 -15.74 -8.67 32.56
N LYS A 337 -16.22 -8.00 31.51
CA LYS A 337 -17.50 -8.31 30.86
C LYS A 337 -17.34 -9.23 29.65
N LYS A 338 -16.10 -9.48 29.20
CA LYS A 338 -15.76 -10.11 27.91
C LYS A 338 -16.49 -9.45 26.73
N VAL A 339 -16.45 -8.12 26.69
CA VAL A 339 -17.17 -7.32 25.68
C VAL A 339 -16.18 -6.44 24.92
N ALA A 340 -16.24 -6.53 23.60
CA ALA A 340 -15.52 -5.63 22.70
C ALA A 340 -16.40 -4.41 22.37
N ILE A 341 -15.82 -3.22 22.39
CA ILE A 341 -16.45 -2.03 21.82
C ILE A 341 -15.99 -1.91 20.38
N ILE A 342 -16.93 -2.05 19.45
CA ILE A 342 -16.69 -2.17 18.01
C ILE A 342 -17.33 -0.98 17.31
N GLU A 343 -16.53 -0.23 16.56
CA GLU A 343 -17.04 0.77 15.63
C GLU A 343 -17.54 0.06 14.38
N GLN A 344 -18.83 0.20 14.09
CA GLN A 344 -19.46 -0.42 12.92
C GLN A 344 -18.88 0.17 11.63
N ARG A 345 -18.59 -0.70 10.67
CA ARG A 345 -18.09 -0.32 9.33
C ARG A 345 -19.05 -0.68 8.21
N ASN A 346 -19.73 -1.82 8.35
CA ASN A 346 -20.80 -2.25 7.47
C ASN A 346 -21.85 -3.00 8.30
N HIS A 347 -23.05 -3.15 7.75
CA HIS A 347 -24.15 -3.83 8.41
C HIS A 347 -23.80 -5.28 8.79
N PHE A 348 -24.01 -5.61 10.07
CA PHE A 348 -23.98 -6.97 10.61
C PHE A 348 -25.12 -7.16 11.61
N LYS A 349 -25.50 -8.41 11.85
CA LYS A 349 -26.61 -8.75 12.74
C LYS A 349 -26.32 -9.96 13.63
N LYS A 350 -27.12 -10.13 14.67
CA LYS A 350 -27.13 -11.33 15.51
C LYS A 350 -27.33 -12.57 14.63
N GLY A 351 -26.51 -13.60 14.86
CA GLY A 351 -26.46 -14.82 14.06
C GLY A 351 -25.52 -14.77 12.85
N ASP A 352 -24.89 -13.64 12.54
CA ASP A 352 -23.81 -13.62 11.54
C ASP A 352 -22.56 -14.34 12.08
N GLU A 353 -21.91 -15.12 11.22
CA GLU A 353 -20.57 -15.69 11.47
C GLU A 353 -19.51 -14.65 11.08
N VAL A 354 -18.65 -14.27 12.02
CA VAL A 354 -17.62 -13.24 11.82
C VAL A 354 -16.25 -13.73 12.26
N GLU A 355 -15.23 -13.30 11.53
CA GLU A 355 -13.83 -13.52 11.87
C GLU A 355 -13.27 -12.27 12.54
N PHE A 356 -12.68 -12.44 13.73
CA PHE A 356 -11.85 -11.44 14.38
C PHE A 356 -10.40 -11.67 13.99
N PHE A 357 -9.79 -10.70 13.33
CA PHE A 357 -8.38 -10.70 12.92
C PHE A 357 -7.61 -9.65 13.70
N SER A 358 -6.72 -10.07 14.59
CA SER A 358 -6.02 -9.19 15.53
C SER A 358 -4.65 -8.74 15.04
N PRO A 359 -4.09 -7.62 15.58
CA PRO A 359 -2.78 -7.11 15.19
C PRO A 359 -1.60 -8.09 15.35
N ASN A 360 -1.67 -9.03 16.30
CA ASN A 360 -0.69 -10.11 16.43
C ASN A 360 -0.81 -11.20 15.34
N GLY A 361 -1.69 -11.00 14.36
CA GLY A 361 -1.97 -11.89 13.27
C GLY A 361 -2.77 -13.13 13.64
N LYS A 362 -3.27 -13.26 14.88
CA LYS A 362 -4.19 -14.35 15.23
C LYS A 362 -5.58 -14.03 14.72
N SER A 363 -6.34 -15.06 14.36
CA SER A 363 -7.77 -14.93 14.13
C SER A 363 -8.57 -16.06 14.75
N PHE A 364 -9.85 -15.79 14.99
CA PHE A 364 -10.85 -16.77 15.37
C PHE A 364 -12.19 -16.36 14.74
N ASP A 365 -13.01 -17.37 14.45
CA ASP A 365 -14.38 -17.19 13.99
C ASP A 365 -15.32 -17.31 15.18
N GLN A 366 -16.40 -16.53 15.19
CA GLN A 366 -17.50 -16.69 16.14
C GLN A 366 -18.83 -16.27 15.52
N GLN A 367 -19.92 -16.82 16.04
CA GLN A 367 -21.25 -16.33 15.77
C GLN A 367 -21.58 -15.14 16.68
N ILE A 368 -22.24 -14.10 16.16
CA ILE A 368 -22.70 -12.97 16.97
C ILE A 368 -23.93 -13.40 17.79
N ILE A 369 -23.77 -13.62 19.09
CA ILE A 369 -24.86 -14.05 19.99
C ILE A 369 -25.51 -12.87 20.70
N LYS A 370 -24.73 -11.92 21.23
CA LYS A 370 -25.24 -10.75 21.95
C LYS A 370 -24.47 -9.49 21.60
N MET A 371 -25.22 -8.42 21.37
CA MET A 371 -24.69 -7.09 21.14
C MET A 371 -25.65 -6.02 21.64
N TRP A 372 -25.09 -4.88 22.03
CA TRP A 372 -25.81 -3.77 22.62
C TRP A 372 -25.39 -2.45 21.95
N ASP A 373 -26.31 -1.51 21.90
CA ASP A 373 -26.03 -0.14 21.44
C ASP A 373 -25.36 0.71 22.54
N GLU A 374 -25.20 2.00 22.27
CA GLU A 374 -24.59 2.97 23.19
C GLU A 374 -25.45 3.25 24.45
N SER A 375 -26.75 3.01 24.39
CA SER A 375 -27.68 3.14 25.53
C SER A 375 -27.66 1.90 26.44
N GLY A 376 -27.10 0.79 25.96
CA GLY A 376 -27.03 -0.48 26.68
C GLY A 376 -28.22 -1.40 26.41
N GLU A 377 -29.08 -1.07 25.44
CA GLU A 377 -30.17 -1.94 25.00
C GLU A 377 -29.65 -3.05 24.08
N GLU A 378 -30.15 -4.28 24.25
CA GLU A 378 -29.76 -5.40 23.37
C GLU A 378 -30.38 -5.21 21.99
N ILE A 379 -29.54 -5.23 20.94
CA ILE A 379 -29.96 -4.98 19.56
C ILE A 379 -29.77 -6.24 18.69
N HIS A 380 -30.59 -6.35 17.64
CA HIS A 380 -30.53 -7.46 16.69
C HIS A 380 -29.72 -7.16 15.44
N GLU A 381 -29.56 -5.88 15.10
CA GLU A 381 -28.83 -5.42 13.92
C GLU A 381 -28.01 -4.18 14.24
N ALA A 382 -26.90 -3.99 13.51
CA ALA A 382 -26.08 -2.80 13.56
C ALA A 382 -26.14 -2.07 12.19
N PRO A 383 -27.20 -1.27 11.93
CA PRO A 383 -27.48 -0.73 10.59
C PRO A 383 -26.73 0.58 10.27
N HIS A 384 -26.29 1.34 11.28
CA HIS A 384 -25.73 2.67 11.09
C HIS A 384 -24.19 2.65 11.00
N PRO A 385 -23.58 3.26 9.97
CA PRO A 385 -22.14 3.46 9.89
C PRO A 385 -21.57 4.21 11.11
N GLN A 386 -20.41 3.77 11.60
CA GLN A 386 -19.66 4.38 12.71
C GLN A 386 -20.31 4.37 14.09
N GLN A 387 -21.50 3.78 14.25
CA GLN A 387 -22.08 3.59 15.59
C GLN A 387 -21.21 2.65 16.42
N MET A 388 -21.18 2.87 17.74
CA MET A 388 -20.42 2.04 18.65
C MET A 388 -21.28 0.91 19.19
N ILE A 389 -20.85 -0.33 18.93
CA ILE A 389 -21.55 -1.54 19.34
C ILE A 389 -20.72 -2.26 20.39
N ALA A 390 -21.33 -2.52 21.55
CA ALA A 390 -20.79 -3.44 22.52
C ALA A 390 -21.14 -4.86 22.08
N LEU A 391 -20.14 -5.72 21.84
CA LEU A 391 -20.35 -7.08 21.35
C LEU A 391 -19.67 -8.09 22.28
N LYS A 392 -20.39 -9.15 22.66
CA LYS A 392 -19.83 -10.24 23.46
C LYS A 392 -18.88 -11.08 22.61
N THR A 393 -17.64 -11.27 23.07
CA THR A 393 -16.65 -12.10 22.36
C THR A 393 -16.27 -13.34 23.16
N GLU A 394 -16.00 -14.43 22.46
CA GLU A 394 -15.54 -15.70 23.05
C GLU A 394 -14.13 -15.61 23.61
N HIS A 395 -13.27 -14.84 22.93
CA HIS A 395 -11.88 -14.60 23.30
C HIS A 395 -11.62 -13.12 23.55
N SER A 396 -10.53 -12.83 24.26
CA SER A 396 -10.05 -11.46 24.43
C SER A 396 -9.54 -10.91 23.09
N VAL A 397 -9.95 -9.68 22.78
CA VAL A 397 -9.56 -8.97 21.56
C VAL A 397 -8.79 -7.71 21.91
N LYS A 398 -7.94 -7.25 21.00
CA LYS A 398 -7.18 -6.01 21.16
C LYS A 398 -7.79 -4.87 20.34
N PRO A 399 -7.60 -3.60 20.73
CA PRO A 399 -7.84 -2.47 19.82
C PRO A 399 -7.17 -2.70 18.46
N PHE A 400 -7.78 -2.20 17.40
CA PHE A 400 -7.41 -2.43 15.99
C PHE A 400 -7.60 -3.87 15.49
N THR A 401 -8.24 -4.76 16.26
CA THR A 401 -8.75 -6.03 15.73
C THR A 401 -9.85 -5.74 14.71
N ILE A 402 -9.71 -6.32 13.52
CA ILE A 402 -10.69 -6.22 12.44
C ILE A 402 -11.72 -7.32 12.60
N MET A 403 -12.99 -6.96 12.52
CA MET A 403 -14.10 -7.89 12.39
C MET A 403 -14.52 -7.92 10.92
N ARG A 404 -14.46 -9.10 10.29
CA ARG A 404 -14.84 -9.30 8.89
C ARG A 404 -15.79 -10.49 8.74
N ARG A 405 -16.67 -10.45 7.74
CA ARG A 405 -17.67 -11.48 7.47
C ARG A 405 -17.48 -12.01 6.06
N LYS A 406 -17.55 -13.32 5.85
CA LYS A 406 -17.54 -13.90 4.50
C LYS A 406 -18.87 -13.59 3.79
N ASN A 407 -18.79 -13.15 2.54
CA ASN A 407 -19.95 -12.87 1.71
C ASN A 407 -20.67 -14.19 1.39
N ARG A 408 -22.00 -14.16 1.47
CA ARG A 408 -22.85 -15.34 1.24
C ARG A 408 -23.11 -15.54 -0.24
#